data_AF-A0A151ZCC9-F1
#
_entry.id   AF-A0A151ZCC9-F1
#
_cell.length_a   1.000
_cell.length_b   1.000
_cell.length_c   1.000
_cell.angle_alpha   90.00
_cell.angle_beta   90.00
_cell.angle_gamma   90.00
#
_symmetry.space_group_name_H-M   'P 1'
#
loop_
_entity.id
_entity.type
_entity.pdbx_description
1 polymer ?
#
loop_
_entity_poly.entity_id
_entity_poly.type
_entity_poly.pdbx_seq_one_letter_code
_entity_poly.pdbx_strand_id
1 'polypeptide(L)'
;MNSQFQSDFKDFLKRVQPPIIRIALMVIIGASLIMYGEYATFKSTDQLQASGCALSSKNPTYTISACVEYDIQTCLYNTYKTGNNDSLSFTVPFNGVESDHLGRIFGTSVAIGFPTMITVYQFYFVLGYLKKKRIQDILGESGVYVFGKKTNEFAMVLSFVAMASVYVACKLLYFWNKSVFYTKLQCGGVDYLMTLTFNLSTYLGNVIQAGVIYLLMSLGMLAGFMNYLNDMDFRNQMNTISPSQFQEFPKLLEMDIKVFHKLFSEYVNIKYKQCTTIERFKRRNIFHITTTSNEEIGEFLINLQSKQPQLFKPMSPLTNASNISIQINDSEHEKDSLLIK
;
A
#
# COMPACT_ATOMS: atom_id res chain seq x y z
N MET A 1 20.89 -29.42 14.31
CA MET A 1 21.54 -28.23 13.74
C MET A 1 22.63 -27.78 14.73
N ASN A 2 23.78 -27.28 14.28
CA ASN A 2 24.80 -26.80 15.22
C ASN A 2 24.28 -25.57 15.99
N SER A 3 24.46 -25.52 17.32
CA SER A 3 24.00 -24.40 18.16
C SER A 3 24.64 -23.07 17.75
N GLN A 4 25.90 -23.11 17.28
CA GLN A 4 26.61 -21.95 16.76
C GLN A 4 25.96 -21.43 15.48
N PHE A 5 25.63 -22.32 14.53
CA PHE A 5 24.95 -21.94 13.29
C PHE A 5 23.56 -21.34 13.56
N GLN A 6 22.80 -21.92 14.50
CA GLN A 6 21.48 -21.39 14.86
C GLN A 6 21.56 -19.97 15.46
N SER A 7 22.58 -19.71 16.31
CA SER A 7 22.83 -18.38 16.86
C SER A 7 23.23 -17.38 15.77
N ASP A 8 24.20 -17.74 14.93
CA ASP A 8 24.71 -16.87 13.86
C ASP A 8 23.63 -16.58 12.80
N PHE A 9 22.81 -17.57 12.47
CA PHE A 9 21.70 -17.44 11.54
C PHE A 9 20.58 -16.56 12.10
N LYS A 10 20.28 -16.67 13.40
CA LYS A 10 19.32 -15.80 14.09
C LYS A 10 19.80 -14.34 14.11
N ASP A 11 21.08 -14.12 14.37
CA ASP A 11 21.67 -12.77 14.34
C ASP A 11 21.74 -12.21 12.92
N PHE A 12 22.01 -13.05 11.92
CA PHE A 12 21.91 -12.70 10.52
C PHE A 12 20.49 -12.23 10.15
N LEU A 13 19.46 -13.01 10.47
CA LEU A 13 18.06 -12.67 10.17
C LEU A 13 17.63 -11.36 10.84
N LYS A 14 18.09 -11.09 12.07
CA LYS A 14 17.84 -9.81 12.76
C LYS A 14 18.50 -8.62 12.08
N ARG A 15 19.71 -8.77 11.53
CA ARG A 15 20.41 -7.68 10.80
C ARG A 15 19.73 -7.33 9.48
N VAL A 16 19.13 -8.33 8.82
CA VAL A 16 18.44 -8.15 7.53
C VAL A 16 17.06 -7.51 7.71
N GLN A 17 16.44 -7.65 8.90
CA GLN A 17 15.17 -6.99 9.21
C GLN A 17 15.34 -5.46 9.27
N PRO A 18 14.59 -4.67 8.49
CA PRO A 18 14.65 -3.22 8.61
C PRO A 18 14.14 -2.79 10.00
N PRO A 19 14.79 -1.80 10.64
CA PRO A 19 14.40 -1.35 11.98
C PRO A 19 13.04 -0.65 11.95
N ILE A 20 12.32 -0.69 13.07
CA ILE A 20 10.99 -0.06 13.23
C ILE A 20 11.03 1.42 12.81
N ILE A 21 12.09 2.14 13.18
CA ILE A 21 12.29 3.55 12.83
C ILE A 21 12.31 3.75 11.30
N ARG A 22 13.00 2.89 10.55
CA ARG A 22 13.05 2.97 9.08
C ARG A 22 11.66 2.81 8.47
N ILE A 23 10.85 1.92 9.03
CA ILE A 23 9.49 1.65 8.54
C ILE A 23 8.57 2.81 8.88
N ALA A 24 8.64 3.33 10.10
CA ALA A 24 7.90 4.51 10.50
C ALA A 24 8.23 5.71 9.58
N LEU A 25 9.51 5.93 9.27
CA LEU A 25 9.93 6.97 8.34
C LEU A 25 9.39 6.73 6.93
N MET A 26 9.44 5.51 6.40
CA MET A 26 8.85 5.17 5.09
C MET A 26 7.35 5.45 5.04
N VAL A 27 6.61 5.08 6.08
CA VAL A 27 5.17 5.34 6.22
C VAL A 27 4.89 6.84 6.26
N ILE A 28 5.62 7.60 7.09
CA ILE A 28 5.43 9.05 7.25
C ILE A 28 5.75 9.80 5.95
N ILE A 29 6.90 9.51 5.34
CA ILE A 29 7.33 10.17 4.09
C ILE A 29 6.35 9.83 2.96
N GLY A 30 6.01 8.54 2.81
CA GLY A 30 5.07 8.09 1.78
C GLY A 30 3.68 8.72 1.95
N ALA A 31 3.13 8.70 3.17
CA ALA A 31 1.84 9.33 3.44
C ALA A 31 1.87 10.84 3.20
N SER A 32 2.94 11.53 3.60
CA SER A 32 3.08 12.98 3.42
C SER A 32 3.10 13.37 1.95
N LEU A 33 3.85 12.64 1.11
CA LEU A 33 3.90 12.89 -0.33
C LEU A 33 2.55 12.66 -1.00
N ILE A 34 1.83 11.60 -0.62
CA ILE A 34 0.51 11.29 -1.17
C ILE A 34 -0.53 12.34 -0.73
N MET A 35 -0.53 12.73 0.56
CA MET A 35 -1.39 13.80 1.07
C MET A 35 -1.12 15.14 0.38
N TYR A 36 0.15 15.48 0.14
CA TYR A 36 0.51 16.70 -0.57
C TYR A 36 0.01 16.70 -2.02
N GLY A 37 0.19 15.57 -2.74
CA GLY A 37 -0.33 15.44 -4.10
C GLY A 37 -1.85 15.56 -4.18
N GLU A 38 -2.56 14.96 -3.22
CA GLU A 38 -4.02 15.05 -3.14
C GLU A 38 -4.49 16.47 -2.82
N TYR A 39 -3.84 17.13 -1.85
CA TYR A 39 -4.11 18.53 -1.51
C TYR A 39 -3.85 19.48 -2.69
N ALA A 40 -2.73 19.32 -3.40
CA ALA A 40 -2.39 20.13 -4.57
C ALA A 40 -3.44 19.96 -5.68
N THR A 41 -3.94 18.73 -5.85
CA THR A 41 -5.02 18.44 -6.80
C THR A 41 -6.27 19.25 -6.45
N PHE A 42 -6.77 19.17 -5.22
CA PHE A 42 -7.99 19.91 -4.83
C PHE A 42 -7.82 21.41 -4.88
N LYS A 43 -6.67 21.92 -4.40
CA LYS A 43 -6.37 23.34 -4.48
C LYS A 43 -6.41 23.87 -5.91
N SER A 44 -5.93 23.09 -6.88
CA SER A 44 -5.99 23.47 -8.31
C SER A 44 -7.40 23.46 -8.89
N THR A 45 -8.29 22.59 -8.38
CA THR A 45 -9.67 22.44 -8.89
C THR A 45 -10.70 23.31 -8.19
N ASP A 46 -10.34 23.87 -7.03
CA ASP A 46 -11.21 24.80 -6.29
C ASP A 46 -11.17 26.22 -6.86
N GLN A 47 -10.12 26.57 -7.62
CA GLN A 47 -10.03 27.83 -8.34
C GLN A 47 -10.61 27.68 -9.75
N LEU A 48 -11.70 28.40 -10.02
CA LEU A 48 -12.34 28.46 -11.33
C LEU A 48 -12.10 29.84 -11.95
N GLN A 49 -12.20 29.90 -13.28
CA GLN A 49 -12.09 31.14 -14.04
C GLN A 49 -13.13 31.11 -15.16
N ALA A 50 -13.95 32.14 -15.28
CA ALA A 50 -14.84 32.32 -16.42
C ALA A 50 -14.06 32.87 -17.62
N SER A 51 -14.19 32.22 -18.78
CA SER A 51 -13.60 32.62 -20.07
C SER A 51 -14.61 33.24 -21.03
N GLY A 52 -15.91 33.17 -20.73
CA GLY A 52 -16.96 33.83 -21.49
C GLY A 52 -18.33 33.65 -20.85
N CYS A 53 -19.27 34.55 -21.13
CA CYS A 53 -20.62 34.54 -20.54
C CYS A 53 -21.69 34.76 -21.60
N ALA A 54 -22.89 34.24 -21.34
CA ALA A 54 -24.07 34.42 -22.18
C ALA A 54 -25.35 34.40 -21.33
N LEU A 55 -26.43 35.00 -21.85
CA LEU A 55 -27.77 34.88 -21.27
C LEU A 55 -28.34 33.48 -21.53
N SER A 56 -28.92 32.85 -20.49
CA SER A 56 -29.52 31.52 -20.60
C SER A 56 -30.75 31.48 -21.53
N SER A 57 -31.45 32.61 -21.69
CA SER A 57 -32.68 32.74 -22.47
C SER A 57 -32.50 33.03 -23.97
N LYS A 58 -31.26 33.21 -24.45
CA LYS A 58 -30.93 33.48 -25.86
C LYS A 58 -30.04 32.38 -26.42
N ASN A 59 -29.93 32.28 -27.75
CA ASN A 59 -28.89 31.45 -28.38
C ASN A 59 -27.51 31.92 -27.88
N PRO A 60 -26.79 31.10 -27.09
CA PRO A 60 -25.69 31.60 -26.28
C PRO A 60 -24.47 31.86 -27.16
N THR A 61 -24.05 33.13 -27.22
CA THR A 61 -22.75 33.53 -27.77
C THR A 61 -21.86 33.91 -26.59
N TYR A 62 -20.84 33.11 -26.31
CA TYR A 62 -19.98 33.28 -25.15
C TYR A 62 -18.83 34.25 -25.47
N THR A 63 -18.80 35.40 -24.81
CA THR A 63 -17.68 36.35 -24.93
C THR A 63 -17.28 36.90 -23.56
N ILE A 64 -16.03 37.37 -23.45
CA ILE A 64 -15.56 38.08 -22.25
C ILE A 64 -16.27 39.43 -22.12
N SER A 65 -16.53 40.12 -23.25
CA SER A 65 -17.26 41.40 -23.24
C SER A 65 -18.65 41.26 -22.63
N ALA A 66 -19.36 40.16 -22.94
CA ALA A 66 -20.65 39.86 -22.33
C ALA A 66 -20.55 39.65 -20.81
N CYS A 67 -19.47 39.06 -20.30
CA CYS A 67 -19.27 38.95 -18.85
C CYS A 67 -19.15 40.33 -18.16
N VAL A 68 -18.54 41.30 -18.84
CA VAL A 68 -18.37 42.68 -18.34
C VAL A 68 -19.67 43.45 -18.48
N GLU A 69 -20.35 43.36 -19.63
CA GLU A 69 -21.63 44.05 -19.89
C GLU A 69 -22.75 43.60 -18.94
N TYR A 70 -22.75 42.33 -18.54
CA TYR A 70 -23.73 41.78 -17.60
C TYR A 70 -23.31 41.86 -16.14
N ASP A 71 -22.18 42.52 -15.83
CA ASP A 71 -21.66 42.70 -14.46
C ASP A 71 -21.47 41.37 -13.70
N ILE A 72 -21.03 40.33 -14.41
CA ILE A 72 -20.84 38.98 -13.84
C ILE A 72 -19.75 38.99 -12.75
N GLN A 73 -18.76 39.87 -12.86
CA GLN A 73 -17.65 39.98 -11.90
C GLN A 73 -18.16 40.38 -10.51
N THR A 74 -19.04 41.39 -10.43
CA THR A 74 -19.70 41.80 -9.19
C THR A 74 -20.60 40.69 -8.62
N CYS A 75 -21.30 39.96 -9.49
CA CYS A 75 -22.13 38.84 -9.07
C CYS A 75 -21.31 37.67 -8.49
N LEU A 76 -20.17 37.34 -9.11
CA LEU A 76 -19.22 36.35 -8.59
C LEU A 76 -18.63 36.81 -7.24
N TYR A 77 -18.31 38.09 -7.10
CA TYR A 77 -17.87 38.67 -5.84
C TYR A 77 -18.92 38.51 -4.74
N ASN A 78 -20.18 38.82 -5.02
CA ASN A 78 -21.25 38.68 -4.04
C ASN A 78 -21.55 37.22 -3.68
N THR A 79 -21.47 36.31 -4.65
CA THR A 79 -21.82 34.89 -4.48
C THR A 79 -20.70 34.09 -3.81
N TYR A 80 -19.45 34.31 -4.23
CA TYR A 80 -18.29 33.52 -3.81
C TYR A 80 -17.29 34.30 -2.95
N LYS A 81 -17.55 35.58 -2.67
CA LYS A 81 -16.67 36.47 -1.88
C LYS A 81 -15.25 36.50 -2.44
N THR A 82 -15.13 36.71 -3.75
CA THR A 82 -13.82 36.84 -4.42
C THR A 82 -13.04 38.01 -3.82
N GLY A 83 -11.70 37.97 -3.88
CA GLY A 83 -10.88 39.05 -3.30
C GLY A 83 -10.96 40.38 -4.07
N ASN A 84 -11.56 40.39 -5.26
CA ASN A 84 -11.71 41.54 -6.14
C ASN A 84 -13.04 41.45 -6.91
N ASN A 85 -13.76 42.57 -7.01
CA ASN A 85 -15.00 42.72 -7.78
C ASN A 85 -14.80 42.82 -9.30
N ASP A 86 -13.56 42.96 -9.77
CA ASP A 86 -13.21 42.96 -11.20
C ASP A 86 -12.68 41.60 -11.71
N SER A 87 -12.75 40.56 -10.87
CA SER A 87 -12.19 39.24 -11.18
C SER A 87 -13.24 38.28 -11.74
N LEU A 88 -12.92 37.63 -12.87
CA LEU A 88 -13.65 36.44 -13.37
C LEU A 88 -13.13 35.13 -12.77
N SER A 89 -12.09 35.17 -11.94
CA SER A 89 -11.63 34.04 -11.15
C SER A 89 -12.29 34.03 -9.78
N PHE A 90 -12.76 32.86 -9.37
CA PHE A 90 -13.44 32.66 -8.10
C PHE A 90 -13.08 31.30 -7.50
N THR A 91 -13.09 31.24 -6.17
CA THR A 91 -12.82 30.01 -5.43
C THR A 91 -14.12 29.41 -4.96
N VAL A 92 -14.34 28.15 -5.31
CA VAL A 92 -15.48 27.37 -4.85
C VAL A 92 -15.04 26.53 -3.65
N PRO A 93 -15.78 26.57 -2.52
CA PRO A 93 -15.51 25.69 -1.38
C PRO A 93 -15.43 24.22 -1.81
N PHE A 94 -14.57 23.44 -1.17
CA PHE A 94 -14.42 22.02 -1.48
C PHE A 94 -15.75 21.23 -1.36
N ASN A 95 -16.57 21.53 -0.36
CA ASN A 95 -17.88 20.89 -0.23
C ASN A 95 -18.95 21.51 -1.15
N GLY A 96 -18.61 22.47 -2.00
CA GLY A 96 -19.58 23.20 -2.80
C GLY A 96 -20.39 24.23 -2.00
N VAL A 97 -21.35 24.87 -2.68
CA VAL A 97 -22.29 25.82 -2.08
C VAL A 97 -23.56 25.11 -1.64
N GLU A 98 -24.43 25.77 -0.87
CA GLU A 98 -25.61 25.13 -0.26
C GLU A 98 -26.54 24.46 -1.29
N SER A 99 -26.69 25.07 -2.47
CA SER A 99 -27.48 24.57 -3.60
C SER A 99 -26.81 23.43 -4.39
N ASP A 100 -25.53 23.15 -4.18
CA ASP A 100 -24.79 22.06 -4.83
C ASP A 100 -24.88 20.76 -4.01
N HIS A 101 -26.06 20.14 -4.00
CA HIS A 101 -26.29 18.91 -3.21
C HIS A 101 -25.39 17.75 -3.66
N LEU A 102 -25.18 17.57 -4.96
CA LEU A 102 -24.36 16.47 -5.50
C LEU A 102 -22.86 16.71 -5.21
N GLY A 103 -22.38 17.93 -5.37
CA GLY A 103 -21.00 18.30 -5.05
C GLY A 103 -20.70 18.15 -3.57
N ARG A 104 -21.66 18.46 -2.68
CA ARG A 104 -21.56 18.19 -1.24
C ARG A 104 -21.42 16.71 -0.92
N ILE A 105 -22.25 15.86 -1.53
CA ILE A 105 -22.22 14.41 -1.32
C ILE A 105 -20.90 13.82 -1.80
N PHE A 106 -20.50 14.12 -3.04
CA PHE A 106 -19.27 13.57 -3.60
C PHE A 106 -18.02 14.17 -2.93
N GLY A 107 -18.01 15.48 -2.64
CA GLY A 107 -16.93 16.15 -1.91
C GLY A 107 -16.72 15.52 -0.54
N THR A 108 -17.79 15.36 0.26
CA THR A 108 -17.71 14.71 1.58
C THR A 108 -17.22 13.26 1.46
N SER A 109 -17.72 12.52 0.47
CA SER A 109 -17.30 11.13 0.23
C SER A 109 -15.82 11.03 -0.11
N VAL A 110 -15.28 11.99 -0.88
CA VAL A 110 -13.87 12.07 -1.24
C VAL A 110 -13.01 12.49 -0.02
N ALA A 111 -13.47 13.45 0.78
CA ALA A 111 -12.79 13.91 1.99
C ALA A 111 -12.66 12.82 3.07
N ILE A 112 -13.67 11.96 3.22
CA ILE A 112 -13.62 10.82 4.15
C ILE A 112 -12.91 9.62 3.52
N GLY A 113 -13.16 9.38 2.23
CA GLY A 113 -12.64 8.22 1.51
C GLY A 113 -11.13 8.24 1.38
N PHE A 114 -10.53 9.41 1.15
CA PHE A 114 -9.09 9.52 0.98
C PHE A 114 -8.28 9.15 2.24
N PRO A 115 -8.50 9.78 3.42
CA PRO A 115 -7.82 9.37 4.65
C PRO A 115 -8.05 7.91 4.97
N THR A 116 -9.27 7.40 4.77
CA THR A 116 -9.61 5.99 4.99
C THR A 116 -8.75 5.07 4.13
N MET A 117 -8.64 5.35 2.83
CA MET A 117 -7.81 4.56 1.92
C MET A 117 -6.33 4.57 2.31
N ILE A 118 -5.79 5.74 2.67
CA ILE A 118 -4.40 5.87 3.09
C ILE A 118 -4.15 5.11 4.39
N THR A 119 -5.01 5.25 5.39
CA THR A 119 -4.89 4.51 6.65
C THR A 119 -4.93 3.00 6.42
N VAL A 120 -5.88 2.52 5.60
CA VAL A 120 -6.00 1.10 5.27
C VAL A 120 -4.74 0.60 4.55
N TYR A 121 -4.22 1.36 3.57
CA TYR A 121 -2.98 1.02 2.87
C TYR A 121 -1.78 0.92 3.82
N GLN A 122 -1.58 1.94 4.66
CA GLN A 122 -0.45 1.96 5.59
C GLN A 122 -0.56 0.84 6.63
N PHE A 123 -1.78 0.56 7.11
CA PHE A 123 -2.04 -0.56 8.00
C PHE A 123 -1.65 -1.90 7.34
N TYR A 124 -2.02 -2.11 6.07
CA TYR A 124 -1.62 -3.32 5.35
C TYR A 124 -0.12 -3.40 5.10
N PHE A 125 0.53 -2.29 4.76
CA PHE A 125 1.99 -2.25 4.59
C PHE A 125 2.71 -2.66 5.88
N VAL A 126 2.29 -2.11 7.01
CA VAL A 126 2.82 -2.45 8.34
C VAL A 126 2.52 -3.91 8.70
N LEU A 127 1.31 -4.40 8.47
CA LEU A 127 0.97 -5.82 8.70
C LEU A 127 1.81 -6.76 7.82
N GLY A 128 2.04 -6.40 6.56
CA GLY A 128 2.88 -7.15 5.63
C GLY A 128 4.32 -7.24 6.13
N TYR A 129 4.86 -6.13 6.62
CA TYR A 129 6.17 -6.10 7.26
C TYR A 129 6.22 -6.97 8.53
N LEU A 130 5.27 -6.81 9.45
CA LEU A 130 5.24 -7.55 10.71
C LEU A 130 5.07 -9.06 10.46
N LYS A 131 4.29 -9.43 9.44
CA LYS A 131 4.18 -10.80 8.95
C LYS A 131 5.53 -11.33 8.45
N LYS A 132 6.25 -10.57 7.62
CA LYS A 132 7.58 -10.96 7.10
C LYS A 132 8.59 -11.14 8.23
N LYS A 133 8.66 -10.17 9.14
CA LYS A 133 9.49 -10.24 10.35
C LYS A 133 9.22 -11.52 11.13
N ARG A 134 7.94 -11.82 11.38
CA ARG A 134 7.53 -13.00 12.13
C ARG A 134 7.92 -14.32 11.46
N ILE A 135 7.82 -14.40 10.13
CA ILE A 135 8.29 -15.57 9.37
C ILE A 135 9.80 -15.75 9.56
N GLN A 136 10.57 -14.67 9.47
CA GLN A 136 12.02 -14.69 9.70
C GLN A 136 12.36 -15.09 11.15
N ASP A 137 11.65 -14.56 12.14
CA ASP A 137 11.86 -14.92 13.54
C ASP A 137 11.58 -16.40 13.78
N ILE A 138 10.45 -16.94 13.27
CA ILE A 138 10.11 -18.38 13.38
C ILE A 138 11.17 -19.25 12.70
N LEU A 139 11.66 -18.83 11.52
CA LEU A 139 12.73 -19.52 10.81
C LEU A 139 14.04 -19.52 11.62
N GLY A 140 14.38 -18.41 12.27
CA GLY A 140 15.54 -18.31 13.16
C GLY A 140 15.41 -19.19 14.41
N GLU A 141 14.21 -19.32 14.99
CA GLU A 141 14.00 -20.17 16.17
C GLU A 141 13.96 -21.67 15.83
N SER A 142 13.31 -22.06 14.73
CA SER A 142 13.02 -23.47 14.44
C SER A 142 13.88 -24.09 13.34
N GLY A 143 14.53 -23.28 12.49
CA GLY A 143 15.15 -23.76 11.25
C GLY A 143 14.13 -24.29 10.22
N VAL A 144 12.83 -24.09 10.48
CA VAL A 144 11.74 -24.51 9.59
C VAL A 144 11.08 -23.28 8.97
N TYR A 145 11.02 -23.27 7.65
CA TYR A 145 10.28 -22.34 6.85
C TYR A 145 8.87 -22.86 6.57
N VAL A 146 7.84 -22.12 7.01
CA VAL A 146 6.45 -22.43 6.69
C VAL A 146 6.12 -21.82 5.32
N PHE A 147 6.13 -22.65 4.28
CA PHE A 147 5.96 -22.23 2.89
C PHE A 147 4.50 -22.34 2.42
N GLY A 148 4.06 -21.33 1.67
CA GLY A 148 2.80 -21.39 0.92
C GLY A 148 2.17 -20.01 0.68
N LYS A 149 1.38 -19.90 -0.40
CA LYS A 149 0.60 -18.69 -0.69
C LYS A 149 -0.64 -18.65 0.21
N LYS A 150 -0.84 -17.56 0.95
CA LYS A 150 -2.07 -17.35 1.73
C LYS A 150 -3.18 -16.87 0.79
N THR A 151 -4.28 -17.62 0.71
CA THR A 151 -5.44 -17.32 -0.15
C THR A 151 -6.08 -15.96 0.14
N ASN A 152 -5.98 -15.47 1.38
CA ASN A 152 -6.67 -14.26 1.81
C ASN A 152 -5.96 -12.95 1.38
N GLU A 153 -4.69 -13.01 0.97
CA GLU A 153 -3.91 -11.82 0.59
C GLU A 153 -4.32 -11.28 -0.78
N PHE A 154 -4.63 -12.19 -1.71
CA PHE A 154 -5.20 -11.82 -3.00
C PHE A 154 -6.57 -11.14 -2.85
N ALA A 155 -7.43 -11.66 -1.96
CA ALA A 155 -8.73 -11.05 -1.68
C ALA A 155 -8.60 -9.64 -1.07
N MET A 156 -7.60 -9.40 -0.22
CA MET A 156 -7.32 -8.07 0.32
C MET A 156 -6.84 -7.10 -0.76
N VAL A 157 -5.94 -7.52 -1.65
CA VAL A 157 -5.54 -6.68 -2.80
C VAL A 157 -6.75 -6.34 -3.66
N LEU A 158 -7.57 -7.34 -4.02
CA LEU A 158 -8.75 -7.12 -4.85
C LEU A 158 -9.73 -6.13 -4.19
N SER A 159 -9.91 -6.23 -2.87
CA SER A 159 -10.72 -5.29 -2.09
C SER A 159 -10.14 -3.87 -2.12
N PHE A 160 -8.82 -3.73 -2.01
CA PHE A 160 -8.14 -2.44 -2.10
C PHE A 160 -8.28 -1.82 -3.50
N VAL A 161 -8.11 -2.60 -4.57
CA VAL A 161 -8.32 -2.16 -5.96
C VAL A 161 -9.76 -1.71 -6.19
N ALA A 162 -10.74 -2.46 -5.67
CA ALA A 162 -12.16 -2.08 -5.75
C ALA A 162 -12.42 -0.75 -5.03
N MET A 163 -11.92 -0.60 -3.80
CA MET A 163 -12.04 0.65 -3.03
C MET A 163 -11.39 1.84 -3.75
N ALA A 164 -10.19 1.65 -4.30
CA ALA A 164 -9.50 2.67 -5.08
C ALA A 164 -10.27 3.07 -6.35
N SER A 165 -10.87 2.10 -7.04
CA SER A 165 -11.68 2.34 -8.23
C SER A 165 -12.94 3.16 -7.90
N VAL A 166 -13.63 2.81 -6.82
CA VAL A 166 -14.81 3.55 -6.33
C VAL A 166 -14.41 4.98 -5.93
N TYR A 167 -13.28 5.14 -5.24
CA TYR A 167 -12.77 6.46 -4.86
C TYR A 167 -12.48 7.33 -6.10
N VAL A 168 -11.79 6.79 -7.10
CA VAL A 168 -11.50 7.49 -8.36
C VAL A 168 -12.80 7.86 -9.08
N ALA A 169 -13.78 6.96 -9.13
CA ALA A 169 -15.09 7.25 -9.72
C ALA A 169 -15.82 8.38 -8.99
N CYS A 170 -15.87 8.37 -7.66
CA CYS A 170 -16.44 9.45 -6.86
C CYS A 170 -15.73 10.79 -7.10
N LYS A 171 -14.39 10.76 -7.22
CA LYS A 171 -13.58 11.96 -7.51
C LYS A 171 -13.85 12.51 -8.91
N LEU A 172 -14.02 11.63 -9.90
CA LEU A 172 -14.44 12.00 -11.26
C LEU A 172 -15.83 12.64 -11.28
N LEU A 173 -16.81 12.04 -10.59
CA LEU A 173 -18.16 12.59 -10.48
C LEU A 173 -18.16 13.94 -9.76
N TYR A 174 -17.34 14.10 -8.72
CA TYR A 174 -17.14 15.38 -8.04
C TYR A 174 -16.64 16.47 -8.99
N PHE A 175 -15.59 16.20 -9.77
CA PHE A 175 -15.05 17.17 -10.73
C PHE A 175 -16.02 17.46 -11.88
N TRP A 176 -16.69 16.43 -12.40
CA TRP A 176 -17.68 16.62 -13.43
C TRP A 176 -18.85 17.48 -12.93
N ASN A 177 -19.38 17.20 -11.73
CA ASN A 177 -20.42 18.01 -11.13
C ASN A 177 -19.99 19.47 -10.98
N LYS A 178 -18.76 19.72 -10.48
CA LYS A 178 -18.20 21.08 -10.43
C LYS A 178 -18.18 21.75 -11.81
N SER A 179 -17.75 21.02 -12.84
CA SER A 179 -17.69 21.57 -14.20
C SER A 179 -19.06 21.87 -14.82
N VAL A 180 -20.14 21.26 -14.33
CA VAL A 180 -21.49 21.48 -14.86
C VAL A 180 -22.23 22.51 -14.01
N PHE A 181 -22.23 22.35 -12.69
CA PHE A 181 -22.99 23.19 -11.77
C PHE A 181 -22.51 24.65 -11.80
N TYR A 182 -21.20 24.88 -11.77
CA TYR A 182 -20.62 26.22 -11.71
C TYR A 182 -20.56 26.93 -13.07
N THR A 183 -21.09 26.34 -14.14
CA THR A 183 -21.32 27.05 -15.43
C THR A 183 -22.59 27.88 -15.41
N LYS A 184 -23.41 27.78 -14.37
CA LYS A 184 -24.66 28.54 -14.24
C LYS A 184 -24.53 29.50 -13.07
N LEU A 185 -24.90 30.76 -13.30
CA LEU A 185 -24.89 31.78 -12.25
C LEU A 185 -26.16 32.62 -12.37
N GLN A 186 -26.89 32.75 -11.26
CA GLN A 186 -28.06 33.59 -11.19
C GLN A 186 -27.67 34.96 -10.61
N CYS A 187 -27.87 36.03 -11.38
CA CYS A 187 -27.55 37.40 -10.97
C CYS A 187 -28.80 38.26 -11.12
N GLY A 188 -29.27 38.86 -10.03
CA GLY A 188 -30.45 39.75 -10.05
C GLY A 188 -31.73 39.09 -10.58
N GLY A 189 -31.88 37.77 -10.39
CA GLY A 189 -33.04 37.01 -10.88
C GLY A 189 -32.92 36.52 -12.34
N VAL A 190 -31.82 36.83 -13.02
CA VAL A 190 -31.54 36.38 -14.39
C VAL A 190 -30.46 35.28 -14.38
N ASP A 191 -30.70 34.21 -15.14
CA ASP A 191 -29.75 33.11 -15.27
C ASP A 191 -28.75 33.35 -16.41
N TYR A 192 -27.47 33.27 -16.07
CA TYR A 192 -26.35 33.35 -17.00
C TYR A 192 -25.65 32.01 -17.14
N LEU A 193 -25.19 31.73 -18.36
CA LEU A 193 -24.33 30.61 -18.69
C LEU A 193 -22.90 31.13 -18.83
N MET A 194 -21.98 30.55 -18.08
CA MET A 194 -20.56 30.82 -18.12
C MET A 194 -19.84 29.66 -18.78
N THR A 195 -18.95 29.96 -19.71
CA THR A 195 -17.88 29.05 -20.09
C THR A 195 -16.77 29.24 -19.09
N LEU A 196 -16.36 28.18 -18.41
CA LEU A 196 -15.17 28.24 -17.55
C LEU A 196 -13.94 27.85 -18.38
N THR A 197 -12.78 28.41 -18.03
CA THR A 197 -11.48 27.97 -18.52
C THR A 197 -11.23 26.55 -18.01
N PHE A 198 -11.76 25.56 -18.72
CA PHE A 198 -11.56 24.17 -18.42
C PHE A 198 -10.38 23.66 -19.24
N ASN A 199 -9.23 23.44 -18.60
CA ASN A 199 -8.29 22.50 -19.18
C ASN A 199 -8.78 21.09 -18.83
N LEU A 200 -9.63 20.51 -19.68
CA LEU A 200 -10.00 19.09 -19.59
C LEU A 200 -8.75 18.21 -19.52
N SER A 201 -7.67 18.61 -20.22
CA SER A 201 -6.34 18.02 -20.14
C SER A 201 -5.71 18.10 -18.74
N THR A 202 -5.94 19.17 -17.98
CA THR A 202 -5.48 19.31 -16.59
C THR A 202 -6.31 18.48 -15.63
N TYR A 203 -7.64 18.39 -15.80
CA TYR A 203 -8.47 17.48 -14.99
C TYR A 203 -8.15 16.02 -15.27
N LEU A 204 -8.06 15.64 -16.55
CA LEU A 204 -7.70 14.29 -16.95
C LEU A 204 -6.27 13.96 -16.52
N GLY A 205 -5.34 14.91 -16.66
CA GLY A 205 -3.96 14.80 -16.18
C GLY A 205 -3.89 14.62 -14.66
N ASN A 206 -4.64 15.42 -13.89
CA ASN A 206 -4.72 15.31 -12.43
C ASN A 206 -5.39 14.01 -11.99
N VAL A 207 -6.41 13.53 -12.71
CA VAL A 207 -7.07 12.25 -12.45
C VAL A 207 -6.15 11.08 -12.79
N ILE A 208 -5.43 11.13 -13.92
CA ILE A 208 -4.45 10.11 -14.31
C ILE A 208 -3.31 10.10 -13.30
N GLN A 209 -2.76 11.26 -12.93
CA GLN A 209 -1.68 11.36 -11.96
C GLN A 209 -2.12 10.87 -10.57
N ALA A 210 -3.33 11.19 -10.12
CA ALA A 210 -3.90 10.66 -8.88
C ALA A 210 -4.20 9.15 -8.97
N GLY A 211 -4.78 8.69 -10.08
CA GLY A 211 -5.14 7.30 -10.35
C GLY A 211 -3.95 6.36 -10.47
N VAL A 212 -2.86 6.82 -11.09
CA VAL A 212 -1.59 6.09 -11.23
C VAL A 212 -0.99 5.81 -9.87
N ILE A 213 -1.06 6.74 -8.92
CA ILE A 213 -0.57 6.51 -7.55
C ILE A 213 -1.35 5.36 -6.90
N TYR A 214 -2.69 5.33 -7.03
CA TYR A 214 -3.51 4.24 -6.45
C TYR A 214 -3.26 2.88 -7.14
N LEU A 215 -3.02 2.87 -8.45
CA LEU A 215 -2.62 1.67 -9.19
C LEU A 215 -1.23 1.18 -8.75
N LEU A 216 -0.24 2.08 -8.66
CA LEU A 216 1.11 1.75 -8.19
C LEU A 216 1.11 1.26 -6.75
N MET A 217 0.28 1.83 -5.87
CA MET A 217 0.07 1.33 -4.51
C MET A 217 -0.48 -0.10 -4.51
N SER A 218 -1.50 -0.37 -5.32
CA SER A 218 -2.10 -1.69 -5.45
C SER A 218 -1.09 -2.73 -6.00
N LEU A 219 -0.31 -2.34 -7.00
CA LEU A 219 0.76 -3.16 -7.58
C LEU A 219 1.92 -3.38 -6.59
N GLY A 220 2.27 -2.37 -5.81
CA GLY A 220 3.26 -2.46 -4.73
C GLY A 220 2.83 -3.46 -3.65
N MET A 221 1.54 -3.47 -3.30
CA MET A 221 0.99 -4.49 -2.41
C MET A 221 1.11 -5.89 -3.02
N LEU A 222 0.68 -6.07 -4.27
CA LEU A 222 0.81 -7.36 -4.98
C LEU A 222 2.24 -7.86 -5.04
N ALA A 223 3.19 -6.99 -5.39
CA ALA A 223 4.61 -7.30 -5.44
C ALA A 223 5.14 -7.68 -4.06
N GLY A 224 4.77 -6.93 -3.01
CA GLY A 224 5.14 -7.24 -1.62
C GLY A 224 4.60 -8.57 -1.13
N PHE A 225 3.38 -8.96 -1.52
CA PHE A 225 2.78 -10.25 -1.18
C PHE A 225 3.41 -11.42 -1.95
N MET A 226 3.82 -11.20 -3.20
CA MET A 226 4.45 -12.21 -4.04
C MET A 226 5.94 -12.44 -3.70
N ASN A 227 6.64 -11.41 -3.20
CA ASN A 227 8.09 -11.40 -3.01
C ASN A 227 8.55 -11.46 -1.54
N TYR A 228 7.76 -12.00 -0.61
CA TYR A 228 8.16 -12.10 0.80
C TYR A 228 9.52 -12.75 1.04
N LEU A 229 9.92 -13.69 0.17
CA LEU A 229 11.25 -14.32 0.17
C LEU A 229 12.21 -13.76 -0.90
N ASN A 230 11.72 -13.24 -2.02
CA ASN A 230 12.57 -12.71 -3.09
C ASN A 230 13.32 -11.43 -2.66
N ASP A 231 12.77 -10.69 -1.68
CA ASP A 231 13.44 -9.57 -1.03
C ASP A 231 14.56 -9.98 -0.06
N MET A 232 14.57 -11.24 0.38
CA MET A 232 15.78 -11.77 0.99
C MET A 232 16.67 -12.14 -0.16
N ASP A 233 17.48 -11.17 -0.59
CA ASP A 233 18.61 -11.41 -1.46
C ASP A 233 19.67 -12.20 -0.68
N PHE A 234 19.27 -13.41 -0.24
CA PHE A 234 20.11 -14.37 0.44
C PHE A 234 21.34 -14.62 -0.40
N ARG A 235 21.25 -14.52 -1.73
CA ARG A 235 22.36 -14.68 -2.66
C ARG A 235 23.42 -13.58 -2.52
N ASN A 236 23.07 -12.30 -2.52
CA ASN A 236 24.05 -11.23 -2.27
C ASN A 236 24.49 -11.15 -0.80
N GLN A 237 23.62 -11.56 0.13
CA GLN A 237 23.90 -11.52 1.57
C GLN A 237 24.70 -12.75 2.05
N MET A 238 24.68 -13.87 1.31
CA MET A 238 25.52 -15.06 1.51
C MET A 238 27.02 -14.75 1.39
N ASN A 239 27.39 -13.66 0.70
CA ASN A 239 28.78 -13.20 0.60
C ASN A 239 29.37 -12.71 1.94
N THR A 240 28.54 -12.54 2.98
CA THR A 240 28.98 -12.15 4.33
C THR A 240 28.96 -13.30 5.34
N ILE A 241 28.50 -14.48 4.93
CA ILE A 241 28.45 -15.70 5.75
C ILE A 241 29.73 -16.51 5.50
N SER A 242 30.31 -17.09 6.56
CA SER A 242 31.52 -17.91 6.40
C SER A 242 31.23 -19.18 5.55
N PRO A 243 32.21 -19.68 4.75
CA PRO A 243 32.00 -20.85 3.89
C PRO A 243 31.51 -22.12 4.62
N SER A 244 31.81 -22.29 5.91
CA SER A 244 31.35 -23.42 6.73
C SER A 244 29.88 -23.31 7.13
N GLN A 245 29.36 -22.10 7.35
CA GLN A 245 27.94 -21.85 7.61
C GLN A 245 27.10 -21.99 6.33
N PHE A 246 27.69 -21.76 5.15
CA PHE A 246 27.05 -22.00 3.85
C PHE A 246 26.67 -23.49 3.65
N GLN A 247 27.46 -24.42 4.21
CA GLN A 247 27.17 -25.86 4.15
C GLN A 247 26.00 -26.31 5.04
N GLU A 248 25.60 -25.50 6.03
CA GLU A 248 24.46 -25.77 6.92
C GLU A 248 23.13 -25.22 6.38
N PHE A 249 23.16 -24.24 5.47
CA PHE A 249 21.96 -23.64 4.85
C PHE A 249 21.02 -24.65 4.14
N PRO A 250 21.53 -25.68 3.43
CA PRO A 250 20.72 -26.76 2.86
C PRO A 250 20.00 -27.64 3.90
N LYS A 251 20.34 -27.50 5.19
CA LYS A 251 19.69 -28.24 6.30
C LYS A 251 18.41 -27.56 6.80
N LEU A 252 18.10 -26.36 6.32
CA LEU A 252 16.81 -25.71 6.59
C LEU A 252 15.68 -26.53 5.97
N LEU A 253 14.58 -26.63 6.71
CA LEU A 253 13.44 -27.44 6.32
C LEU A 253 12.25 -26.56 5.95
N GLU A 254 11.36 -27.11 5.15
CA GLU A 254 10.14 -26.53 4.64
C GLU A 254 8.95 -27.37 5.08
N MET A 255 7.89 -26.69 5.49
CA MET A 255 6.61 -27.29 5.82
C MET A 255 5.49 -26.56 5.07
N ASP A 256 4.54 -27.32 4.52
CA ASP A 256 3.36 -26.74 3.86
C ASP A 256 2.46 -26.01 4.86
N ILE A 257 2.08 -24.77 4.52
CA ILE A 257 1.27 -23.90 5.38
C ILE A 257 -0.12 -24.48 5.73
N LYS A 258 -0.72 -25.30 4.87
CA LYS A 258 -2.04 -25.91 5.13
C LYS A 258 -1.90 -27.01 6.18
N VAL A 259 -0.88 -27.85 6.05
CA VAL A 259 -0.57 -28.91 7.03
C VAL A 259 -0.21 -28.28 8.37
N PHE A 260 0.65 -27.25 8.36
CA PHE A 260 1.00 -26.49 9.55
C PHE A 260 -0.23 -25.91 10.24
N HIS A 261 -1.10 -25.18 9.53
CA HIS A 261 -2.29 -24.57 10.13
C HIS A 261 -3.22 -25.61 10.78
N LYS A 262 -3.39 -26.78 10.16
CA LYS A 262 -4.22 -27.85 10.71
C LYS A 262 -3.65 -28.33 12.05
N LEU A 263 -2.38 -28.75 12.06
CA LEU A 263 -1.73 -29.32 13.24
C LEU A 263 -1.54 -28.27 14.35
N PHE A 264 -1.22 -27.03 13.99
CA PHE A 264 -1.10 -25.94 14.95
C PHE A 264 -2.47 -25.57 15.55
N SER A 265 -3.54 -25.61 14.77
CA SER A 265 -4.90 -25.39 15.28
C SER A 265 -5.31 -26.48 16.28
N GLU A 266 -4.95 -27.73 16.01
CA GLU A 266 -5.17 -28.84 16.95
C GLU A 266 -4.36 -28.64 18.25
N TYR A 267 -3.09 -28.28 18.14
CA TYR A 267 -2.24 -27.92 19.28
C TYR A 267 -2.85 -26.82 20.15
N VAL A 268 -3.28 -25.70 19.54
CA VAL A 268 -3.91 -24.58 20.27
C VAL A 268 -5.18 -25.02 20.97
N ASN A 269 -5.99 -25.88 20.35
CA ASN A 269 -7.24 -26.36 20.95
C ASN A 269 -7.02 -27.24 22.16
N ILE A 270 -5.95 -28.03 22.16
CA ILE A 270 -5.57 -28.89 23.26
C ILE A 270 -4.95 -28.06 24.39
N LYS A 271 -3.91 -27.28 24.07
CA LYS A 271 -3.14 -26.49 25.05
C LYS A 271 -3.98 -25.40 25.72
N TYR A 272 -4.84 -24.73 24.96
CA TYR A 272 -5.69 -23.63 25.43
C TYR A 272 -7.16 -24.04 25.53
N LYS A 273 -7.44 -25.31 25.85
CA LYS A 273 -8.82 -25.83 25.95
C LYS A 273 -9.71 -25.02 26.90
N GLN A 274 -9.13 -24.47 27.96
CA GLN A 274 -9.82 -23.67 28.98
C GLN A 274 -10.05 -22.19 28.57
N CYS A 275 -9.40 -21.71 27.50
CA CYS A 275 -9.58 -20.34 27.02
C CYS A 275 -10.86 -20.17 26.19
N THR A 276 -11.29 -18.91 26.04
CA THR A 276 -12.46 -18.57 25.23
C THR A 276 -12.24 -18.93 23.75
N THR A 277 -13.34 -19.06 23.00
CA THR A 277 -13.27 -19.33 21.55
C THR A 277 -12.57 -18.21 20.78
N ILE A 278 -12.75 -16.95 21.19
CA ILE A 278 -12.10 -15.78 20.57
C ILE A 278 -10.59 -15.80 20.82
N GLU A 279 -10.15 -16.10 22.05
CA GLU A 279 -8.73 -16.21 22.37
C GLU A 279 -8.07 -17.36 21.60
N ARG A 280 -8.72 -18.53 21.55
CA ARG A 280 -8.24 -19.66 20.74
C ARG A 280 -8.14 -19.28 19.26
N PHE A 281 -9.13 -18.57 18.72
CA PHE A 281 -9.09 -18.10 17.34
C PHE A 281 -7.91 -17.15 17.08
N LYS A 282 -7.67 -16.18 17.95
CA LYS A 282 -6.51 -15.27 17.86
C LYS A 282 -5.18 -16.03 17.96
N ARG A 283 -5.08 -17.00 18.87
CA ARG A 283 -3.89 -17.85 19.04
C ARG A 283 -3.59 -18.76 17.84
N ARG A 284 -4.62 -19.26 17.16
CA ARG A 284 -4.46 -20.05 15.92
C ARG A 284 -3.90 -19.22 14.77
N ASN A 285 -4.14 -17.91 14.77
CA ASN A 285 -3.58 -17.02 13.76
C ASN A 285 -2.12 -16.71 14.06
N ILE A 286 -1.21 -17.47 13.45
CA ILE A 286 0.24 -17.29 13.61
C ILE A 286 0.79 -15.94 13.14
N PHE A 287 -0.02 -15.12 12.48
CA PHE A 287 0.36 -13.75 12.11
C PHE A 287 -0.25 -12.69 13.05
N HIS A 288 -1.02 -13.12 14.06
CA HIS A 288 -1.56 -12.26 15.09
C HIS A 288 -0.51 -12.03 16.19
N ILE A 289 0.04 -10.82 16.22
CA ILE A 289 1.31 -10.48 16.90
C ILE A 289 1.23 -10.62 18.41
N THR A 290 0.05 -10.52 19.01
CA THR A 290 -0.08 -10.33 20.46
C THR A 290 -0.41 -11.58 21.27
N THR A 291 -0.76 -12.70 20.64
CA THR A 291 -1.38 -13.84 21.37
C THR A 291 -0.52 -15.09 21.47
N THR A 292 0.26 -15.40 20.45
CA THR A 292 1.15 -16.57 20.41
C THR A 292 2.56 -16.02 20.21
N SER A 293 3.55 -16.44 20.99
CA SER A 293 4.94 -15.95 20.81
C SER A 293 5.62 -16.66 19.62
N ASN A 294 6.72 -16.07 19.13
CA ASN A 294 7.54 -16.74 18.11
C ASN A 294 8.20 -18.01 18.67
N GLU A 295 8.63 -17.95 19.93
CA GLU A 295 9.21 -19.07 20.67
C GLU A 295 8.24 -20.25 20.76
N GLU A 296 6.97 -20.00 21.11
CA GLU A 296 5.96 -21.06 21.20
C GLU A 296 5.75 -21.76 19.85
N ILE A 297 5.73 -21.00 18.75
CA ILE A 297 5.62 -21.57 17.40
C ILE A 297 6.88 -22.35 17.05
N GLY A 298 8.06 -21.83 17.41
CA GLY A 298 9.33 -22.50 17.21
C GLY A 298 9.41 -23.84 17.94
N GLU A 299 9.04 -23.85 19.22
CA GLU A 299 8.94 -25.07 20.04
C GLU A 299 7.95 -26.07 19.46
N PHE A 300 6.79 -25.61 19.00
CA PHE A 300 5.82 -26.49 18.32
C PHE A 300 6.44 -27.13 17.08
N LEU A 301 7.14 -26.37 16.24
CA LEU A 301 7.78 -26.87 15.03
C LEU A 301 8.91 -27.86 15.32
N ILE A 302 9.77 -27.57 16.29
CA ILE A 302 10.86 -28.48 16.72
C ILE A 302 10.28 -29.79 17.27
N ASN A 303 9.24 -29.71 18.11
CA ASN A 303 8.55 -30.88 18.63
C ASN A 303 7.81 -31.68 17.55
N LEU A 304 7.29 -31.01 16.54
CA LEU A 304 6.62 -31.68 15.42
C LEU A 304 7.66 -32.36 14.51
N GLN A 305 8.81 -31.73 14.29
CA GLN A 305 9.93 -32.29 13.54
C GLN A 305 10.45 -33.58 14.18
N SER A 306 10.57 -33.64 15.51
CA SER A 306 11.02 -34.85 16.20
C SER A 306 9.98 -35.98 16.15
N LYS A 307 8.68 -35.65 16.15
CA LYS A 307 7.59 -36.65 16.12
C LYS A 307 7.19 -37.12 14.72
N GLN A 308 7.26 -36.23 13.73
CA GLN A 308 6.75 -36.45 12.38
C GLN A 308 7.72 -35.83 11.33
N PRO A 309 8.97 -36.31 11.24
CA PRO A 309 9.99 -35.74 10.35
C PRO A 309 9.60 -35.78 8.88
N GLN A 310 8.74 -36.71 8.47
CA GLN A 310 8.25 -36.86 7.10
C GLN A 310 7.41 -35.67 6.57
N LEU A 311 6.93 -34.80 7.46
CA LEU A 311 6.18 -33.60 7.07
C LEU A 311 7.07 -32.45 6.57
N PHE A 312 8.38 -32.59 6.76
CA PHE A 312 9.37 -31.57 6.49
C PHE A 312 10.21 -31.96 5.27
N LYS A 313 10.45 -31.00 4.38
CA LYS A 313 11.28 -31.17 3.18
C LYS A 313 12.45 -30.21 3.22
N PRO A 314 13.62 -30.49 2.62
CA PRO A 314 14.67 -29.48 2.51
C PRO A 314 14.20 -28.25 1.74
N MET A 315 14.58 -27.04 2.20
CA MET A 315 14.18 -25.75 1.62
C MET A 315 14.71 -25.49 0.19
N SER A 316 15.66 -26.31 -0.27
CA SER A 316 16.14 -26.27 -1.65
C SER A 316 16.58 -27.65 -2.12
N PRO A 317 16.28 -28.05 -3.37
CA PRO A 317 16.93 -29.18 -4.04
C PRO A 317 18.34 -28.78 -4.52
N LEU A 318 19.15 -28.15 -3.67
CA LEU A 318 20.57 -27.90 -3.96
C LEU A 318 21.41 -29.18 -3.93
N THR A 319 20.80 -30.35 -3.70
CA THR A 319 21.42 -31.64 -3.99
C THR A 319 21.82 -31.81 -5.47
N ASN A 320 21.25 -31.03 -6.40
CA ASN A 320 21.73 -30.99 -7.79
C ASN A 320 22.87 -29.99 -8.04
N ALA A 321 23.28 -29.19 -7.04
CA ALA A 321 24.48 -28.35 -7.09
C ALA A 321 25.72 -29.04 -6.46
N SER A 322 25.65 -30.35 -6.23
CA SER A 322 26.78 -31.19 -5.82
C SER A 322 27.87 -31.36 -6.91
N ASN A 323 27.69 -30.74 -8.09
CA ASN A 323 28.75 -30.61 -9.09
C ASN A 323 29.58 -29.32 -8.98
N ILE A 324 29.46 -28.56 -7.88
CA ILE A 324 30.45 -27.53 -7.56
C ILE A 324 31.58 -28.23 -6.80
N SER A 325 32.52 -28.82 -7.54
CA SER A 325 33.80 -29.25 -7.00
C SER A 325 34.56 -28.02 -6.54
N ILE A 326 34.64 -27.82 -5.23
CA ILE A 326 35.55 -26.85 -4.63
C ILE A 326 36.96 -27.41 -4.83
N GLN A 327 37.66 -26.97 -5.88
CA GLN A 327 39.10 -27.13 -5.94
C GLN A 327 39.70 -26.14 -4.94
N ILE A 328 40.03 -26.65 -3.75
CA ILE A 328 40.96 -25.97 -2.86
C ILE A 328 42.34 -26.18 -3.50
N ASN A 329 42.76 -25.23 -4.32
CA ASN A 329 44.17 -25.17 -4.72
C ASN A 329 44.94 -24.55 -3.55
N ASP A 330 45.62 -25.39 -2.79
CA ASP A 330 46.71 -24.99 -1.90
C ASP A 330 47.89 -24.52 -2.76
N SER A 331 47.87 -23.26 -3.18
CA SER A 331 49.07 -22.56 -3.66
C SER A 331 48.84 -21.05 -3.72
N GLU A 332 49.42 -20.38 -2.72
CA GLU A 332 50.05 -19.06 -2.76
C GLU A 332 49.51 -17.96 -3.70
N HIS A 333 49.17 -16.84 -3.05
CA HIS A 333 49.23 -15.46 -3.53
C HIS A 333 48.17 -14.94 -4.53
N GLU A 334 47.69 -13.75 -4.14
CA GLU A 334 47.08 -12.67 -4.92
C GLU A 334 45.57 -12.70 -5.24
N LYS A 335 44.90 -11.69 -4.65
CA LYS A 335 43.72 -10.94 -5.11
C LYS A 335 42.86 -11.62 -6.18
N ASP A 336 41.69 -12.09 -5.78
CA ASP A 336 40.59 -12.26 -6.73
C ASP A 336 39.27 -11.68 -6.21
N SER A 337 38.83 -10.64 -6.93
CA SER A 337 37.46 -10.17 -6.97
C SER A 337 36.57 -11.25 -7.59
N LEU A 338 35.51 -11.64 -6.89
CA LEU A 338 34.45 -12.51 -7.40
C LEU A 338 33.66 -11.79 -8.52
N LEU A 339 33.97 -12.14 -9.77
CA LEU A 339 33.12 -11.86 -10.92
C LEU A 339 32.18 -13.05 -11.16
N ILE A 340 30.88 -12.81 -11.03
CA ILE A 340 29.81 -13.77 -11.32
C ILE A 340 29.29 -13.45 -12.74
N LYS A 341 29.32 -14.45 -13.64
CA LYS A 341 28.59 -14.45 -14.92
C LYS A 341 27.20 -15.05 -14.75
#